data_AF-A0A212U186-F1
#
_entry.id   AF-A0A212U186-F1
#
_cell.length_a   1.000
_cell.length_b   1.000
_cell.length_c   1.000
_cell.angle_alpha   90.00
_cell.angle_beta   90.00
_cell.angle_gamma   90.00
#
_symmetry.space_group_name_H-M   'P 1'
#
loop_
_entity.id
_entity.type
_entity.pdbx_description
1 polymer ?
#
loop_
_entity_poly.entity_id
_entity_poly.type
_entity_poly.pdbx_seq_one_letter_code
_entity_poly.pdbx_strand_id
1 'polypeptide(L)'
;MSLLPEDFQTAIDAYLEGRDASPSFLACGALLSFEGMVDNGGLMGTLENLHASGDDQVLADAVAALRAHGLDDLADLTQRADTEYQRMRPHPDAELSEADELLWEQLDDQWYAMAEGRITQAVSGA
;
A
#
# COMPACT_ATOMS: atom_id res chain seq x y z
N MET A 1 17.23 -3.06 -7.31
CA MET A 1 17.90 -1.80 -6.93
C MET A 1 17.79 -1.68 -5.42
N SER A 2 18.83 -1.23 -4.72
CA SER A 2 18.85 -1.08 -3.26
C SER A 2 18.90 0.41 -2.94
N LEU A 3 18.03 0.87 -2.05
CA LEU A 3 18.00 2.24 -1.51
C LEU A 3 18.65 2.29 -0.13
N LEU A 4 19.41 3.35 0.11
CA LEU A 4 19.81 3.70 1.47
C LEU A 4 18.64 4.44 2.17
N PRO A 5 18.53 4.39 3.51
CA PRO A 5 17.44 5.06 4.23
C PRO A 5 17.31 6.56 3.93
N GLU A 6 18.44 7.25 3.71
CA GLU A 6 18.45 8.67 3.31
C GLU A 6 17.81 8.95 1.94
N ASP A 7 17.68 7.93 1.09
CA ASP A 7 17.10 8.05 -0.25
C ASP A 7 15.57 7.85 -0.25
N PHE A 8 14.98 7.39 0.85
CA PHE A 8 13.55 7.01 0.90
C PHE A 8 12.63 8.19 0.59
N GLN A 9 12.84 9.33 1.25
CA GLN A 9 12.05 10.54 0.97
C GLN A 9 12.23 10.98 -0.49
N THR A 10 13.44 10.88 -1.04
CA THR A 10 13.70 11.25 -2.44
C THR A 10 12.95 10.33 -3.41
N ALA A 11 12.82 9.05 -3.09
CA ALA A 11 12.03 8.11 -3.89
C ALA A 11 10.52 8.41 -3.82
N ILE A 12 10.01 8.69 -2.62
CA ILE A 12 8.61 9.11 -2.41
C ILE A 12 8.32 10.39 -3.21
N ASP A 13 9.14 11.43 -3.07
CA ASP A 13 8.97 12.70 -3.78
C ASP A 13 9.03 12.51 -5.30
N ALA A 14 9.95 11.68 -5.79
CA ALA A 14 10.05 11.40 -7.22
C ALA A 14 8.80 10.73 -7.77
N TYR A 15 8.20 9.81 -7.01
CA TYR A 15 6.95 9.15 -7.36
C TYR A 15 5.77 10.14 -7.35
N LEU A 16 5.55 10.82 -6.24
CA LEU A 16 4.39 11.70 -6.04
C LEU A 16 4.41 12.94 -6.96
N GLU A 17 5.59 13.47 -7.27
CA GLU A 17 5.73 14.63 -8.14
C GLU A 17 5.88 14.26 -9.62
N GLY A 18 5.90 12.97 -9.96
CA GLY A 18 6.08 12.50 -11.35
C GLY A 18 7.43 12.91 -11.96
N ARG A 19 8.50 12.87 -11.17
CA ARG A 19 9.85 13.22 -11.64
C ARG A 19 10.38 12.16 -12.62
N ASP A 20 11.22 12.60 -13.56
CA ASP A 20 11.94 11.69 -14.46
C ASP A 20 13.00 10.89 -13.69
N ALA A 21 12.69 9.63 -13.38
CA ALA A 21 13.53 8.70 -12.64
C ALA A 21 13.39 7.28 -13.19
N SER A 22 14.32 6.39 -12.81
CA SER A 22 14.26 5.00 -13.27
C SER A 22 12.97 4.30 -12.77
N PRO A 23 12.38 3.37 -13.56
CA PRO A 23 11.17 2.66 -13.15
C PRO A 23 11.31 1.93 -11.80
N SER A 24 12.48 1.37 -11.50
CA SER A 24 12.73 0.74 -10.20
C SER A 24 12.74 1.73 -9.04
N PHE A 25 13.18 2.97 -9.27
CA PHE A 25 13.18 4.02 -8.25
C PHE A 25 11.78 4.55 -7.98
N LEU A 26 10.98 4.72 -9.03
CA LEU A 26 9.57 5.06 -8.90
C LEU A 26 8.78 3.93 -8.20
N ALA A 27 9.09 2.66 -8.49
CA ALA A 27 8.47 1.52 -7.80
C ALA A 27 8.77 1.52 -6.29
N CYS A 28 10.02 1.79 -5.89
CA CYS A 28 10.34 1.97 -4.47
C CYS A 28 9.57 3.16 -3.86
N GLY A 29 9.47 4.27 -4.58
CA GLY A 29 8.71 5.44 -4.14
C GLY A 29 7.22 5.16 -3.94
N ALA A 30 6.58 4.45 -4.88
CA ALA A 30 5.20 4.01 -4.76
C ALA A 30 4.98 3.10 -3.55
N LEU A 31 5.86 2.12 -3.36
CA LEU A 31 5.79 1.18 -2.24
C LEU A 31 5.96 1.88 -0.88
N LEU A 32 6.98 2.75 -0.75
CA LEU A 32 7.23 3.52 0.48
C LEU A 32 6.11 4.53 0.76
N SER A 33 5.57 5.16 -0.27
CA SER A 33 4.41 6.06 -0.15
C SER A 33 3.20 5.30 0.38
N PHE A 34 2.90 4.13 -0.19
CA PHE A 34 1.79 3.29 0.25
C PHE A 34 1.98 2.78 1.68
N GLU A 35 3.18 2.27 2.03
CA GLU A 35 3.51 1.87 3.41
C GLU A 35 3.28 3.01 4.40
N GLY A 36 3.74 4.22 4.08
CA GLY A 36 3.53 5.41 4.93
C GLY A 36 2.05 5.81 5.07
N MET A 37 1.21 5.58 4.05
CA MET A 37 -0.23 5.77 4.16
C MET A 37 -0.85 4.74 5.11
N VAL A 38 -0.45 3.47 4.97
CA VAL A 38 -0.92 2.38 5.83
C VAL A 38 -0.49 2.61 7.28
N ASP A 39 0.74 3.02 7.54
CA ASP A 39 1.20 3.35 8.90
C ASP A 39 0.42 4.51 9.55
N ASN A 40 -0.13 5.42 8.74
CA ASN A 40 -0.90 6.55 9.24
C ASN A 40 -2.37 6.18 9.52
N GLY A 41 -3.00 5.43 8.62
CA GLY A 41 -4.46 5.22 8.62
C GLY A 41 -4.93 3.77 8.66
N GLY A 42 -4.03 2.79 8.78
CA GLY A 42 -4.34 1.39 8.52
C GLY A 42 -4.46 1.10 7.02
N LEU A 43 -4.54 -0.18 6.66
CA LEU A 43 -4.74 -0.60 5.27
C LEU A 43 -6.12 -0.13 4.80
N MET A 44 -7.13 -0.29 5.67
CA MET A 44 -8.49 0.15 5.36
C MET A 44 -8.62 1.66 5.19
N GLY A 45 -8.07 2.47 6.10
CA GLY A 45 -8.12 3.94 5.96
C GLY A 45 -7.34 4.43 4.73
N THR A 46 -6.27 3.72 4.35
CA THR A 46 -5.55 3.98 3.09
C THR A 46 -6.42 3.71 1.88
N LEU A 47 -7.07 2.54 1.80
CA LEU A 47 -7.96 2.19 0.70
C LEU A 47 -9.13 3.17 0.60
N GLU A 48 -9.77 3.50 1.72
CA GLU A 48 -10.85 4.49 1.76
C GLU A 48 -10.40 5.83 1.18
N ASN A 49 -9.24 6.32 1.60
CA ASN A 49 -8.71 7.59 1.12
C ASN A 49 -8.40 7.55 -0.38
N LEU A 50 -7.76 6.48 -0.88
CA LEU A 50 -7.42 6.34 -2.30
C LEU A 50 -8.68 6.32 -3.19
N HIS A 51 -9.69 5.56 -2.79
CA HIS A 51 -10.97 5.52 -3.51
C HIS A 51 -11.71 6.86 -3.44
N ALA A 52 -11.67 7.54 -2.31
CA ALA A 52 -12.33 8.83 -2.13
C ALA A 52 -11.65 9.97 -2.92
N SER A 53 -10.32 9.93 -3.05
CA SER A 53 -9.55 10.92 -3.81
C SER A 53 -9.49 10.63 -5.32
N GLY A 54 -9.81 9.40 -5.73
CA GLY A 54 -9.67 8.94 -7.11
C GLY A 54 -8.22 8.60 -7.49
N ASP A 55 -7.37 8.30 -6.50
CA ASP A 55 -5.95 8.00 -6.67
C ASP A 55 -5.69 6.48 -6.77
N ASP A 56 -6.59 5.73 -7.40
CA ASP A 56 -6.51 4.27 -7.55
C ASP A 56 -5.19 3.81 -8.21
N GLN A 57 -4.53 4.69 -8.96
CA GLN A 57 -3.23 4.43 -9.55
C GLN A 57 -2.15 4.15 -8.49
N VAL A 58 -2.22 4.80 -7.32
CA VAL A 58 -1.28 4.57 -6.21
C VAL A 58 -1.37 3.14 -5.70
N LEU A 59 -2.59 2.62 -5.54
CA LEU A 59 -2.80 1.22 -5.16
C LEU A 59 -2.24 0.27 -6.22
N ALA A 60 -2.51 0.54 -7.50
CA ALA A 60 -2.02 -0.30 -8.60
C ALA A 60 -0.49 -0.33 -8.66
N ASP A 61 0.15 0.83 -8.49
CA ASP A 61 1.61 0.95 -8.49
C ASP A 61 2.23 0.27 -7.26
N ALA A 62 1.64 0.41 -6.08
CA ALA A 62 2.09 -0.25 -4.86
C ALA A 62 2.02 -1.78 -4.98
N VAL A 63 0.91 -2.32 -5.50
CA VAL A 63 0.76 -3.76 -5.77
C VAL A 63 1.79 -4.25 -6.79
N ALA A 64 2.02 -3.48 -7.86
CA ALA A 64 3.04 -3.82 -8.86
C ALA A 64 4.45 -3.80 -8.24
N ALA A 65 4.74 -2.83 -7.38
CA ALA A 65 6.01 -2.73 -6.68
C ALA A 65 6.22 -3.88 -5.69
N LEU A 66 5.21 -4.25 -4.88
CA LEU A 66 5.26 -5.41 -3.99
C LEU A 66 5.67 -6.68 -4.76
N ARG A 67 5.04 -6.94 -5.91
CA ARG A 67 5.39 -8.07 -6.78
C ARG A 67 6.80 -7.97 -7.36
N ALA A 68 7.21 -6.80 -7.82
CA ALA A 68 8.56 -6.57 -8.34
C ALA A 68 9.66 -6.82 -7.28
N HIS A 69 9.30 -6.69 -6.00
CA HIS A 69 10.16 -6.94 -4.85
C HIS A 69 10.01 -8.35 -4.24
N GLY A 70 9.22 -9.24 -4.86
CA GLY A 70 9.03 -10.61 -4.38
C GLY A 70 8.15 -10.71 -3.13
N LEU A 71 7.35 -9.70 -2.85
CA LEU A 71 6.37 -9.64 -1.75
C LEU A 71 4.97 -10.00 -2.29
N ASP A 72 4.88 -11.10 -3.04
CA ASP A 72 3.66 -11.53 -3.72
C ASP A 72 2.48 -11.76 -2.74
N ASP A 73 2.78 -12.26 -1.55
CA ASP A 73 1.82 -12.50 -0.48
C ASP A 73 1.21 -11.19 0.06
N LEU A 74 2.02 -10.15 0.26
CA LEU A 74 1.54 -8.81 0.61
C LEU A 74 0.76 -8.16 -0.53
N ALA A 75 1.20 -8.36 -1.78
CA ALA A 75 0.48 -7.87 -2.95
C ALA A 75 -0.93 -8.49 -3.03
N ASP A 76 -1.03 -9.81 -2.88
CA ASP A 76 -2.29 -10.53 -2.92
C ASP A 76 -3.20 -10.17 -1.73
N LEU A 77 -2.64 -9.97 -0.53
CA LEU A 77 -3.40 -9.46 0.61
C LEU A 77 -3.94 -8.05 0.36
N THR A 78 -3.13 -7.17 -0.21
CA THR A 78 -3.51 -5.78 -0.52
C THR A 78 -4.63 -5.75 -1.55
N GLN A 79 -4.54 -6.57 -2.62
CA GLN A 79 -5.61 -6.71 -3.61
C GLN A 79 -6.89 -7.32 -3.03
N ARG A 80 -6.75 -8.29 -2.12
CA ARG A 80 -7.91 -8.86 -1.41
C ARG A 80 -8.60 -7.80 -0.56
N ALA A 81 -7.84 -6.99 0.19
CA ALA A 81 -8.39 -5.94 1.02
C ALA A 81 -9.13 -4.89 0.18
N ASP A 82 -8.61 -4.49 -0.98
CA ASP A 82 -9.30 -3.62 -1.92
C ASP A 82 -10.64 -4.23 -2.41
N THR A 83 -10.62 -5.50 -2.79
CA THR A 83 -11.84 -6.21 -3.23
C THR A 83 -12.89 -6.26 -2.12
N GLU A 84 -12.48 -6.53 -0.88
CA GLU A 84 -13.37 -6.55 0.27
C GLU A 84 -13.89 -5.14 0.61
N TYR A 85 -13.04 -4.12 0.58
CA TYR A 85 -13.44 -2.72 0.77
C TYR A 85 -14.57 -2.34 -0.18
N GLN A 86 -14.42 -2.61 -1.49
CA GLN A 86 -15.46 -2.32 -2.48
C GLN A 86 -16.77 -3.08 -2.23
N ARG A 87 -16.69 -4.32 -1.69
CA ARG A 87 -17.88 -5.10 -1.29
C ARG A 87 -18.59 -4.48 -0.08
N MET A 88 -17.84 -4.05 0.91
CA MET A 88 -18.34 -3.55 2.21
C MET A 88 -18.82 -2.10 2.13
N ARG A 89 -18.23 -1.30 1.23
CA ARG A 89 -18.50 0.12 1.02
C ARG A 89 -18.95 0.38 -0.44
N PRO A 90 -20.08 -0.18 -0.90
CA PRO A 90 -20.61 0.17 -2.23
C PRO A 90 -21.00 1.65 -2.32
N HIS A 91 -21.23 2.30 -1.18
CA HIS A 91 -21.41 3.74 -1.02
C HIS A 91 -20.61 4.23 0.20
N PRO A 92 -20.12 5.49 0.20
CA PRO A 92 -19.29 6.04 1.29
C PRO A 92 -20.00 6.04 2.65
N ASP A 93 -21.32 6.28 2.66
CA ASP A 93 -22.12 6.42 3.87
C ASP A 93 -22.74 5.10 4.36
N ALA A 94 -22.40 3.96 3.76
CA ALA A 94 -22.94 2.68 4.21
C ALA A 94 -22.49 2.41 5.65
N GLU A 95 -23.38 1.96 6.54
CA GLU A 95 -22.94 1.36 7.81
C GLU A 95 -22.41 -0.05 7.55
N LEU A 96 -21.41 -0.48 8.30
CA LEU A 96 -20.90 -1.84 8.20
C LEU A 96 -21.74 -2.79 9.03
N SER A 97 -21.71 -4.05 8.64
CA SER A 97 -22.08 -5.11 9.56
C SER A 97 -20.93 -5.38 10.54
N GLU A 98 -21.26 -5.91 11.73
CA GLU A 98 -20.25 -6.37 12.71
C GLU A 98 -19.27 -7.39 12.09
N ALA A 99 -19.74 -8.19 11.14
CA ALA A 99 -18.90 -9.17 10.44
C ALA A 99 -17.90 -8.49 9.48
N ASP A 100 -18.29 -7.39 8.85
CA ASP A 100 -17.40 -6.61 7.98
C ASP A 100 -16.37 -5.84 8.80
N GLU A 101 -16.78 -5.26 9.95
CA GLU A 101 -15.86 -4.63 10.91
C GLU A 101 -14.79 -5.62 11.40
N LEU A 102 -15.20 -6.84 11.78
CA LEU A 102 -14.25 -7.87 12.22
C LEU A 102 -13.29 -8.29 11.09
N LEU A 103 -13.79 -8.42 9.86
CA LEU A 103 -12.95 -8.75 8.71
C LEU A 103 -11.96 -7.61 8.40
N TRP A 104 -12.33 -6.35 8.62
CA TRP A 104 -11.42 -5.22 8.50
C TRP A 104 -10.25 -5.30 9.47
N GLU A 105 -10.54 -5.46 10.76
CA GLU A 105 -9.50 -5.59 11.78
C GLU A 105 -8.54 -6.74 11.45
N GLN A 106 -9.08 -7.87 10.98
CA GLN A 106 -8.27 -9.02 10.57
C GLN A 106 -7.36 -8.75 9.38
N LEU A 107 -7.79 -7.93 8.41
CA LEU A 107 -6.99 -7.59 7.23
C LEU A 107 -5.88 -6.61 7.58
N ASP A 108 -6.17 -5.60 8.40
CA ASP A 108 -5.17 -4.67 8.94
C ASP A 108 -4.12 -5.44 9.75
N ASP A 109 -4.53 -6.27 10.70
CA ASP A 109 -3.63 -7.08 11.55
C ASP A 109 -2.75 -8.01 10.70
N GLN A 110 -3.33 -8.67 9.70
CA GLN A 110 -2.58 -9.52 8.77
C GLN A 110 -1.56 -8.71 7.98
N TRP A 111 -1.93 -7.52 7.51
CA TRP A 111 -1.03 -6.68 6.73
C TRP A 111 0.17 -6.24 7.56
N TYR A 112 -0.05 -5.72 8.78
CA TYR A 112 1.06 -5.32 9.65
C TYR A 112 1.95 -6.49 10.04
N ALA A 113 1.36 -7.62 10.43
CA ALA A 113 2.13 -8.82 10.77
C ALA A 113 2.95 -9.34 9.58
N MET A 114 2.44 -9.17 8.36
CA MET A 114 3.14 -9.58 7.16
C MET A 114 4.12 -8.53 6.66
N ALA A 115 3.91 -7.23 6.88
CA ALA A 115 4.73 -6.16 6.33
C ALA A 115 5.94 -5.82 7.20
N GLU A 116 5.86 -6.09 8.52
CA GLU A 116 6.85 -5.69 9.51
C GLU A 116 8.30 -5.98 9.06
N GLY A 117 9.04 -4.90 8.80
CA GLY A 117 10.44 -4.92 8.37
C GLY A 117 10.69 -5.42 6.94
N ARG A 118 9.75 -6.09 6.28
CA ARG A 118 9.95 -6.69 4.95
C ARG A 118 9.97 -5.66 3.83
N ILE A 119 9.12 -4.64 3.88
CA ILE A 119 9.09 -3.59 2.85
C ILE A 119 10.41 -2.82 2.85
N THR A 120 10.81 -2.33 4.03
CA THR A 120 12.13 -1.68 4.22
C THR A 120 13.28 -2.58 3.77
N GLN A 121 13.30 -3.86 4.15
CA GLN A 121 14.33 -4.82 3.69
C GLN A 121 14.35 -4.95 2.17
N ALA A 122 13.17 -5.08 1.55
CA ALA A 122 13.03 -5.31 0.12
C ALA A 122 13.49 -4.10 -0.72
N VAL A 123 13.22 -2.87 -0.27
CA VAL A 123 13.68 -1.66 -0.97
C VAL A 123 15.16 -1.35 -0.68
N SER A 124 15.68 -1.74 0.49
CA SER A 124 17.10 -1.63 0.82
C SER A 124 17.96 -2.76 0.27
N GLY A 125 17.37 -3.79 -0.36
CA GLY A 125 18.10 -4.90 -0.97
C GLY A 125 18.95 -5.71 0.01
N ALA A 126 18.50 -5.81 1.27
CA ALA A 126 19.13 -6.56 2.34
C ALA A 126 18.55 -7.98 2.46
#